data_AF-A0AAW0P0B6-F1
#
_entry.id   AF-A0AAW0P0B6-F1
#
_cell.length_a   1.000
_cell.length_b   1.000
_cell.length_c   1.000
_cell.angle_alpha   90.00
_cell.angle_beta   90.00
_cell.angle_gamma   90.00
#
_symmetry.space_group_name_H-M   'P 1'
#
loop_
_entity.id
_entity.type
_entity.pdbx_description
1 polymer ?
#
loop_
_entity_poly.entity_id
_entity_poly.type
_entity_poly.pdbx_seq_one_letter_code
_entity_poly.pdbx_strand_id
1 'polypeptide(L)'
;MANERLRALEEVEKEIAMILQCAGSIMSELSKDKPNASQLDRQLLQFQTSVNRVESELSSQIRYLTQVATGQPHEGSTYSARKDCQMALNRAEYAKIKLGELGRTCEVMLEQQQQQQQQQQQQQQS
;
A
#
# COMPACT_ATOMS: atom_id res chain seq x y z
N MET A 1 -6.08 -5.67 8.40
CA MET A 1 -5.86 -4.21 8.31
C MET A 1 -7.00 -3.42 7.68
N ALA A 2 -7.32 -3.54 6.38
CA ALA A 2 -8.39 -2.71 5.79
C ALA A 2 -9.77 -2.95 6.44
N ASN A 3 -10.16 -4.21 6.62
CA ASN A 3 -11.41 -4.58 7.32
C ASN A 3 -11.44 -4.15 8.80
N GLU A 4 -10.30 -4.17 9.49
CA GLU A 4 -10.23 -3.72 10.89
C GLU A 4 -10.40 -2.20 11.00
N ARG A 5 -9.86 -1.44 10.05
CA ARG A 5 -10.04 0.02 9.99
C ARG A 5 -11.47 0.40 9.59
N LEU A 6 -12.09 -0.34 8.66
CA LEU A 6 -13.51 -0.17 8.35
C LEU A 6 -14.37 -0.43 9.59
N ARG A 7 -14.09 -1.51 10.32
CA ARG A 7 -14.78 -1.80 11.59
C ARG A 7 -14.57 -0.72 12.64
N ALA A 8 -13.37 -0.14 12.74
CA ALA A 8 -13.12 0.97 13.65
C ALA A 8 -13.95 2.21 13.29
N LEU A 9 -14.11 2.50 11.98
CA LEU A 9 -14.97 3.59 11.51
C LEU A 9 -16.46 3.33 11.80
N GLU A 10 -16.93 2.09 11.68
CA GLU A 10 -18.30 1.72 12.11
C GLU A 10 -18.51 1.96 13.61
N GLU A 11 -17.52 1.67 14.45
CA GLU A 11 -17.59 1.98 15.88
C GLU A 11 -17.59 3.49 16.14
N VAL A 12 -16.81 4.28 15.38
CA VAL A 12 -16.87 5.76 15.43
C VAL A 12 -18.27 6.27 15.10
N GLU A 13 -18.94 5.70 14.09
CA GLU A 13 -20.30 6.09 13.70
C GLU A 13 -21.31 5.82 14.84
N LYS A 14 -21.17 4.70 15.55
CA LYS A 14 -21.98 4.40 16.74
C LYS A 14 -21.74 5.41 17.87
N GLU A 15 -20.49 5.79 18.12
CA GLU A 15 -20.15 6.81 19.12
C GLU A 15 -20.74 8.18 18.73
N ILE A 16 -20.75 8.55 17.44
CA ILE A 16 -21.41 9.78 16.96
C ILE A 16 -22.92 9.75 17.24
N ALA A 17 -23.58 8.62 16.98
CA ALA A 17 -25.00 8.46 17.35
C ALA A 17 -25.22 8.65 18.85
N MET A 18 -24.29 8.17 19.68
CA MET A 18 -24.32 8.33 21.14
C MET A 18 -24.13 9.78 21.58
N ILE A 19 -23.23 10.53 20.92
CA ILE A 19 -23.05 11.97 21.14
C ILE A 19 -24.37 12.71 20.88
N LEU A 20 -25.04 12.42 19.76
CA LEU A 20 -26.32 13.04 19.41
C LEU A 20 -27.43 12.69 20.43
N GLN A 21 -27.49 11.44 20.88
CA GLN A 21 -28.44 11.01 21.89
C GLN A 21 -28.20 11.71 23.24
N CYS A 22 -26.95 11.79 23.69
CA CYS A 22 -26.60 12.48 24.93
C CYS A 22 -26.95 13.97 24.82
N ALA A 23 -26.62 14.63 23.70
CA ALA A 23 -26.96 16.03 23.47
C ALA A 23 -28.47 16.27 23.53
N GLY A 24 -29.27 15.44 22.85
CA GLY A 24 -30.73 15.53 22.90
C GLY A 24 -31.28 15.34 24.32
N SER A 25 -30.73 14.38 25.07
CA SER A 25 -31.11 14.13 26.45
C SER A 25 -30.76 15.30 27.38
N ILE A 26 -29.57 15.90 27.20
CA ILE A 26 -29.15 17.08 27.95
C ILE A 26 -30.09 18.26 27.66
N MET A 27 -30.36 18.56 26.39
CA MET A 27 -31.24 19.67 26.01
C MET A 27 -32.67 19.46 26.54
N SER A 28 -33.19 18.24 26.47
CA SER A 28 -34.52 17.91 27.00
C SER A 28 -34.58 17.97 28.53
N GLU A 29 -33.48 17.72 29.23
CA GLU A 29 -33.42 17.86 30.70
C GLU A 29 -33.35 19.33 31.10
N LEU A 30 -32.58 20.14 30.38
CA LEU A 30 -32.45 21.58 30.59
C LEU A 30 -33.75 22.35 30.30
N SER A 31 -34.65 21.80 29.47
CA SER A 31 -35.95 22.43 29.18
C SER A 31 -37.00 22.23 30.28
N LYS A 32 -36.71 21.46 31.32
CA LYS A 32 -37.63 21.23 32.44
C LYS A 32 -37.56 22.39 33.43
N ASP A 33 -38.68 22.68 34.10
CA ASP A 33 -38.74 23.70 35.17
C ASP A 33 -37.77 23.43 36.32
N LYS A 34 -37.47 22.14 36.57
CA LYS A 34 -36.50 21.70 37.59
C LYS A 34 -35.61 20.58 37.05
N PRO A 35 -34.49 20.91 36.38
CA PRO A 35 -33.58 19.93 35.83
C PRO A 35 -32.93 19.05 36.90
N ASN A 36 -32.71 17.76 36.59
CA ASN A 36 -31.95 16.86 37.44
C ASN A 36 -30.45 17.00 37.19
N ALA A 37 -29.76 17.72 38.08
CA ALA A 37 -28.32 17.97 37.98
C ALA A 37 -27.47 16.69 37.90
N SER A 38 -27.78 15.67 38.71
CA SER A 38 -27.01 14.41 38.71
C SER A 38 -27.15 13.65 37.39
N GLN A 39 -28.35 13.64 36.80
CA GLN A 39 -28.57 13.06 35.49
C GLN A 39 -27.85 13.86 34.41
N LEU A 40 -27.88 15.20 34.50
CA LEU A 40 -27.19 16.09 33.57
C LEU A 40 -25.68 15.82 33.56
N ASP A 41 -25.06 15.74 34.73
CA ASP A 41 -23.62 15.50 34.89
C ASP A 41 -23.21 14.15 34.29
N ARG A 42 -24.01 13.11 34.50
CA ARG A 42 -23.76 11.79 33.91
C ARG A 42 -23.83 11.83 32.38
N GLN A 43 -24.85 12.49 31.81
CA GLN A 43 -25.02 12.62 30.37
C GLN A 43 -23.90 13.48 29.76
N LEU A 44 -23.49 14.53 30.46
CA LEU A 44 -22.39 15.40 30.03
C LEU A 44 -21.06 14.66 30.03
N LEU A 45 -20.77 13.85 31.06
CA LEU A 45 -19.58 13.02 31.11
C LEU A 45 -19.53 11.99 29.98
N GLN A 46 -20.67 11.34 29.69
CA GLN A 46 -20.79 10.40 28.58
C GLN A 46 -20.60 11.10 27.22
N PHE A 47 -21.20 12.27 27.05
CA PHE A 47 -21.02 13.12 25.87
C PHE A 47 -19.55 13.45 25.64
N GLN A 48 -18.86 13.99 26.66
CA GLN A 48 -17.44 14.35 26.58
C GLN A 48 -16.55 13.14 26.28
N THR A 49 -16.82 12.00 26.93
CA THR A 49 -16.06 10.77 26.70
C THR A 49 -16.21 10.28 25.26
N SER A 50 -17.43 10.30 24.72
CA SER A 50 -17.72 9.87 23.35
C SER A 50 -17.07 10.82 22.33
N VAL A 51 -17.16 12.14 22.55
CA VAL A 51 -16.49 13.15 21.71
C VAL A 51 -14.98 12.93 21.66
N ASN A 52 -14.33 12.77 22.82
CA ASN A 52 -12.89 12.53 22.89
C ASN A 52 -12.48 11.25 22.15
N ARG A 53 -13.30 10.20 22.24
CA ARG A 53 -13.05 8.93 21.55
C ARG A 53 -13.16 9.09 20.03
N VAL A 54 -14.21 9.77 19.55
CA VAL A 54 -14.40 10.08 18.12
C VAL A 54 -13.22 10.90 17.59
N GLU A 55 -12.81 11.95 18.31
CA GLU A 55 -11.68 12.80 17.92
C GLU A 55 -10.37 12.01 17.83
N SER A 56 -10.07 11.21 18.85
CA SER A 56 -8.84 10.40 18.91
C SER A 56 -8.77 9.38 17.77
N GLU A 57 -9.86 8.67 17.53
CA GLU A 57 -9.91 7.62 16.50
C GLU A 57 -9.86 8.22 15.10
N LEU A 58 -10.65 9.28 14.82
CA LEU A 58 -10.59 9.97 13.53
C LEU A 58 -9.20 10.56 13.26
N SER A 59 -8.56 11.14 14.29
CA SER A 59 -7.18 11.63 14.18
C SER A 59 -6.20 10.51 13.84
N SER A 60 -6.37 9.32 14.42
CA SER A 60 -5.58 8.12 14.10
C SER A 60 -5.77 7.69 12.65
N GLN A 61 -7.02 7.66 12.16
CA GLN A 61 -7.32 7.30 10.78
C GLN A 61 -6.77 8.34 9.79
N ILE A 62 -6.87 9.64 10.09
CA ILE A 62 -6.28 10.72 9.28
C ILE A 62 -4.76 10.61 9.22
N ARG A 63 -4.09 10.36 10.37
CA ARG A 63 -2.64 10.15 10.40
C ARG A 63 -2.23 8.96 9.54
N TYR A 64 -2.97 7.85 9.63
CA TYR A 64 -2.72 6.69 8.80
C TYR A 64 -2.92 6.99 7.31
N LEU A 65 -4.05 7.60 6.93
CA LEU A 65 -4.32 7.99 5.55
C LEU A 65 -3.22 8.90 5.00
N THR A 66 -2.78 9.88 5.80
CA THR A 66 -1.64 10.73 5.46
C THR A 66 -0.36 9.90 5.25
N GLN A 67 -0.06 8.96 6.14
CA GLN A 67 1.12 8.10 6.02
C GLN A 67 1.09 7.23 4.77
N VAL A 68 -0.04 6.59 4.45
CA VAL A 68 -0.15 5.72 3.28
C VAL A 68 -0.32 6.49 1.96
N ALA A 69 -0.93 7.68 1.99
CA ALA A 69 -1.11 8.53 0.81
C ALA A 69 0.16 9.28 0.41
N THR A 70 1.08 9.53 1.35
CA THR A 70 2.36 10.21 1.09
C THR A 70 3.48 9.26 0.64
N GLY A 71 3.17 7.99 0.37
CA GLY A 71 4.11 7.05 -0.24
C GLY A 71 5.11 6.41 0.72
N GLN A 72 4.88 6.47 2.04
CA GLN A 72 5.57 5.55 2.94
C GLN A 72 5.15 4.13 2.56
N PRO A 73 6.10 3.21 2.32
CA PRO A 73 5.81 1.90 1.77
C PRO A 73 4.95 1.14 2.78
N HIS A 74 3.64 1.12 2.54
CA HIS A 74 2.78 0.10 3.10
C HIS A 74 3.44 -1.26 2.81
N GLU A 75 3.58 -2.08 3.84
CA GLU A 75 4.01 -3.46 3.73
C GLU A 75 2.87 -4.30 3.08
N GLY A 76 2.57 -4.00 1.80
CA GLY A 76 1.36 -4.45 1.09
C GLY A 76 1.48 -4.46 -0.45
N SER A 77 2.62 -4.90 -0.98
CA SER A 77 2.75 -5.90 -2.06
C SER A 77 1.95 -5.82 -3.39
N THR A 78 1.74 -4.66 -4.01
CA THR A 78 1.53 -4.63 -5.50
C THR A 78 2.59 -3.82 -6.21
N TYR A 79 2.97 -2.65 -5.69
CA TYR A 79 4.00 -1.84 -6.34
C TYR A 79 5.39 -2.49 -6.26
N SER A 80 5.80 -2.97 -5.07
CA SER A 80 7.09 -3.67 -4.94
C SER A 80 7.15 -4.91 -5.82
N ALA A 81 6.13 -5.79 -5.74
CA ALA A 81 6.07 -7.00 -6.57
C ALA A 81 6.08 -6.70 -8.08
N ARG A 82 5.34 -5.66 -8.53
CA ARG A 82 5.38 -5.21 -9.94
C ARG A 82 6.74 -4.65 -10.33
N LYS A 83 7.38 -3.86 -9.47
CA LYS A 83 8.71 -3.30 -9.71
C LYS A 83 9.77 -4.41 -9.76
N ASP A 84 9.70 -5.38 -8.86
CA ASP A 84 10.61 -6.52 -8.81
C ASP A 84 10.44 -7.41 -10.05
N CYS A 85 9.19 -7.66 -10.45
CA CYS A 85 8.87 -8.34 -11.71
C CYS A 85 9.39 -7.56 -12.94
N GLN A 86 9.18 -6.24 -12.99
CA GLN A 86 9.69 -5.40 -14.08
C GLN A 86 11.22 -5.42 -14.15
N MET A 87 11.91 -5.37 -13.00
CA MET A 87 13.36 -5.48 -12.97
C MET A 87 13.84 -6.87 -13.38
N ALA A 88 13.16 -7.93 -12.98
CA ALA A 88 13.45 -9.29 -13.43
C ALA A 88 13.27 -9.42 -14.95
N LEU A 89 12.20 -8.85 -15.51
CA LEU A 89 11.96 -8.81 -16.95
C LEU A 89 13.07 -8.06 -17.71
N ASN A 90 13.45 -6.87 -17.23
CA ASN A 90 14.55 -6.10 -17.83
C ASN A 90 15.87 -6.87 -17.81
N ARG A 91 16.16 -7.58 -16.72
CA ARG A 91 17.36 -8.45 -16.62
C ARG A 91 17.29 -9.62 -17.60
N ALA A 92 16.13 -10.25 -17.76
CA ALA A 92 15.94 -11.34 -18.71
C ALA A 92 16.10 -10.88 -20.16
N GLU A 93 15.52 -9.75 -20.54
CA GLU A 93 15.71 -9.16 -21.88
C GLU A 93 17.17 -8.79 -22.13
N TYR A 94 17.85 -8.21 -21.13
CA TYR A 94 19.28 -7.92 -21.25
C TYR A 94 20.12 -9.19 -21.44
N ALA A 95 19.85 -10.25 -20.67
CA ALA A 95 20.52 -11.52 -20.83
C ALA A 95 20.28 -12.14 -22.22
N LYS A 96 19.05 -12.07 -22.73
CA LYS A 96 18.69 -12.52 -24.09
C LYS A 96 19.48 -11.77 -25.16
N ILE A 97 19.60 -10.44 -25.06
CA ILE A 97 20.40 -9.63 -25.99
C ILE A 97 21.86 -10.09 -25.96
N LYS A 98 22.44 -10.24 -24.77
CA LYS A 98 23.84 -10.66 -24.61
C LYS A 98 24.11 -12.07 -25.12
N LEU A 99 23.18 -13.01 -24.90
CA LEU A 99 23.28 -14.34 -25.48
C LEU A 99 23.20 -14.32 -27.02
N GLY A 100 22.35 -13.46 -27.59
CA GLY A 100 22.26 -13.29 -29.05
C GLY A 100 23.50 -12.63 -29.68
N GLU A 101 24.17 -11.74 -28.96
CA GLU A 101 25.49 -11.20 -29.36
C GLU A 101 26.58 -12.28 -29.32
N LEU A 102 26.59 -13.09 -28.26
CA LEU A 102 27.54 -14.19 -28.10
C LEU A 102 27.34 -15.27 -29.18
N GLY A 103 26.10 -15.67 -29.46
CA GLY A 103 25.77 -16.66 -30.48
C GLY A 103 26.30 -16.25 -31.87
N ARG A 104 26.05 -15.00 -32.27
CA ARG A 104 26.60 -14.44 -33.52
C ARG A 104 28.12 -14.45 -33.56
N THR A 105 28.76 -14.16 -32.43
CA THR A 105 30.23 -14.20 -32.33
C THR A 105 30.75 -15.62 -32.53
N CYS A 106 30.10 -16.62 -31.91
CA CYS A 106 30.46 -18.02 -32.10
C CYS A 106 30.30 -18.48 -33.56
N GLU A 107 29.20 -18.12 -34.23
CA GLU A 107 28.98 -18.43 -35.64
C GLU A 107 30.11 -17.90 -36.53
N VAL A 108 30.47 -16.62 -36.36
CA VAL A 108 31.57 -15.99 -37.12
C VAL A 108 32.90 -16.70 -36.88
N MET A 109 33.20 -17.07 -35.62
CA MET A 109 34.44 -17.80 -35.31
C MET A 109 34.48 -19.18 -35.95
N LEU A 110 33.35 -19.89 -35.97
CA LEU A 110 33.21 -21.20 -36.63
C LEU A 110 33.40 -21.10 -38.14
N GLU A 111 32.78 -20.11 -38.79
CA GLU A 111 32.94 -19.86 -40.23
C GLU A 111 34.40 -19.53 -40.59
N GLN A 112 35.05 -18.67 -39.80
CA GLN A 112 36.46 -18.33 -39.98
C GLN A 112 37.37 -19.55 -39.84
N GLN A 113 37.09 -20.42 -38.86
CA GLN A 113 37.86 -21.65 -38.66
C GLN A 113 37.73 -22.61 -39.84
N GLN A 114 36.52 -22.76 -40.39
CA GLN A 114 36.30 -23.59 -41.58
C GLN A 114 37.00 -23.04 -42.82
N GLN A 115 36.95 -21.73 -43.04
CA GLN A 115 37.67 -21.08 -44.15
C GLN A 115 39.18 -21.27 -44.05
N GLN A 116 39.76 -21.15 -42.84
CA GLN A 116 41.19 -21.38 -42.63
C GLN A 116 41.59 -22.84 -42.92
N GLN A 117 40.77 -23.82 -42.53
CA GLN A 117 41.04 -25.23 -42.84
C GLN A 117 40.99 -25.51 -44.36
N GLN A 118 40.04 -24.92 -45.08
CA GLN A 118 39.97 -25.07 -46.54
C GLN A 118 41.18 -24.44 -47.26
N GLN A 119 41.65 -23.27 -46.80
CA GLN A 119 42.85 -22.64 -47.36
C GLN A 119 44.12 -23.46 -47.13
N GLN A 120 44.27 -24.07 -45.95
CA GLN A 120 45.41 -24.95 -45.66
C GLN A 120 45.42 -26.22 -46.51
N GLN A 121 44.25 -26.80 -46.80
CA GLN A 121 44.16 -27.99 -47.68
C GLN A 121 44.50 -27.67 -49.14
N GLN A 122 44.11 -26.50 -49.66
CA GLN A 122 44.46 -26.10 -51.03
C GLN A 122 45.96 -25.83 -51.20
N GLN A 123 46.65 -25.31 -50.18
CA GLN A 123 48.09 -25.08 -50.22
C GLN A 123 48.94 -26.36 -50.16
N GLN A 124 48.40 -27.47 -49.63
CA GLN A 124 49.11 -28.76 -49.60
C GLN A 124 48.95 -29.58 -50.89
N GLN A 125 48.06 -29.18 -51.79
CA GLN A 125 47.80 -29.86 -53.08
C GLN A 125 48.41 -29.12 -54.29
N SER A 126 49.08 -27.98 -54.08
CA SER A 126 49.87 -27.26 -55.11
C SER A 126 51.35 -27.43 -54.85
#